data_AF-A0A7X6W4Y7-F1
#
_entry.id   AF-A0A7X6W4Y7-F1
#
_cell.length_a   1.000
_cell.length_b   1.000
_cell.length_c   1.000
_cell.angle_alpha   90.00
_cell.angle_beta   90.00
_cell.angle_gamma   90.00
#
_symmetry.space_group_name_H-M   'P 1'
#
loop_
_entity.id
_entity.type
_entity.pdbx_description
1 polymer ?
#
loop_
_entity_poly.entity_id
_entity_poly.type
_entity_poly.pdbx_seq_one_letter_code
_entity_poly.pdbx_strand_id
1 'polypeptide(L)'
;MGILPLQYRPGENAETLGLTGREVFDIEGLGEAVASGFAGVRELRVRAVSPDGGSVEFTAIARIDTPQECLYYQHGGILAYVLRQLLKE
;
A
#
# COMPACT_ATOMS: atom_id res chain seq x y z
N MET A 1 -13.19 -0.13 -1.08
CA MET A 1 -12.85 -1.34 -0.31
C MET A 1 -11.74 -1.14 0.71
N GLY A 2 -11.01 -0.01 0.73
CA GLY A 2 -9.97 0.24 1.74
C GLY A 2 -8.69 -0.60 1.55
N ILE A 3 -8.54 -1.23 0.38
CA ILE A 3 -7.36 -2.01 0.01
C ILE A 3 -6.34 -1.06 -0.60
N LEU A 4 -5.07 -1.20 -0.20
CA LEU A 4 -3.96 -0.45 -0.78
C LEU A 4 -3.44 -1.19 -2.03
N PRO A 5 -3.59 -0.63 -3.25
CA PRO A 5 -2.99 -1.21 -4.43
C PRO A 5 -1.48 -0.94 -4.44
N LEU A 6 -0.69 -2.02 -4.43
CA LEU A 6 0.76 -1.98 -4.59
C LEU A 6 1.16 -2.51 -5.97
N GLN A 7 2.18 -1.90 -6.54
CA GLN A 7 2.76 -2.28 -7.82
C GLN A 7 4.27 -2.47 -7.66
N TYR A 8 4.82 -3.53 -8.24
CA TYR A 8 6.28 -3.67 -8.36
C TYR A 8 6.88 -2.56 -9.22
N ARG A 9 8.17 -2.28 -9.04
CA ARG A 9 8.86 -1.37 -9.97
C ARG A 9 8.92 -1.97 -11.38
N PRO A 10 9.06 -1.14 -12.42
CA PRO A 10 9.22 -1.65 -13.79
C PRO A 10 10.36 -2.65 -13.90
N GLY A 11 10.06 -3.84 -14.40
CA GLY A 11 11.04 -4.93 -14.53
C GLY A 11 11.16 -5.85 -13.30
N GLU A 12 10.51 -5.51 -12.18
CA GLU A 12 10.41 -6.38 -11.02
C GLU A 12 9.08 -7.14 -11.01
N ASN A 13 9.11 -8.36 -10.50
CA ASN A 13 7.95 -9.19 -10.22
C ASN A 13 8.28 -10.19 -9.09
N ALA A 14 7.33 -11.05 -8.74
CA ALA A 14 7.52 -12.05 -7.69
C ALA A 14 8.70 -13.01 -7.98
N GLU A 15 8.86 -13.46 -9.23
CA GLU A 15 9.90 -14.39 -9.63
C GLU A 15 11.30 -13.75 -9.55
N THR A 16 11.45 -12.52 -10.07
CA THR A 16 12.73 -11.80 -10.03
C THR A 16 13.16 -11.45 -8.61
N LEU A 17 12.19 -11.29 -7.70
CA LEU A 17 12.42 -11.02 -6.28
C LEU A 17 12.51 -12.30 -5.45
N GLY A 18 12.33 -13.49 -6.06
CA GLY A 18 12.38 -14.78 -5.36
C GLY A 18 11.25 -14.99 -4.34
N LEU A 19 10.13 -14.29 -4.48
CA LEU A 19 9.00 -14.38 -3.56
C LEU A 19 8.19 -15.65 -3.83
N THR A 20 7.95 -16.42 -2.77
CA THR A 20 7.20 -17.69 -2.84
C THR A 20 5.73 -17.54 -2.47
N GLY A 21 5.35 -16.41 -1.87
CA GLY A 21 4.01 -16.16 -1.31
C GLY A 21 3.82 -16.74 0.09
N ARG A 22 4.87 -17.29 0.70
CA ARG A 22 4.88 -17.80 2.08
C ARG A 22 5.53 -16.83 3.07
N GLU A 23 6.07 -15.72 2.56
CA GLU A 23 6.72 -14.71 3.36
C GLU A 23 5.69 -13.91 4.18
N VAL A 24 6.13 -13.39 5.32
CA VAL A 24 5.43 -12.32 6.03
C VAL A 24 5.89 -11.00 5.43
N PHE A 25 4.94 -10.17 5.02
CA PHE A 25 5.22 -8.89 4.37
C PHE A 25 4.96 -7.72 5.31
N ASP A 26 6.00 -6.96 5.61
CA ASP A 26 5.93 -5.70 6.33
C ASP A 26 6.02 -4.53 5.33
N ILE A 27 5.08 -3.60 5.43
CA ILE A 27 5.01 -2.41 4.56
C ILE A 27 5.39 -1.19 5.39
N GLU A 28 6.58 -0.67 5.16
CA GLU A 28 7.14 0.46 5.90
C GLU A 28 6.79 1.80 5.23
N GLY A 29 6.66 2.86 6.02
CA GLY A 29 6.40 4.22 5.51
C GLY A 29 4.92 4.52 5.17
N LEU A 30 4.01 3.57 5.34
CA LEU A 30 2.59 3.75 5.01
C LEU A 30 1.93 4.88 5.81
N GLY A 31 2.23 5.00 7.11
CA GLY A 31 1.65 6.05 7.95
C GLY A 31 1.99 7.46 7.46
N GLU A 32 3.25 7.69 7.11
CA GLU A 32 3.76 8.95 6.57
C GLU A 32 3.19 9.23 5.16
N ALA A 33 3.09 8.20 4.32
CA ALA A 33 2.48 8.30 3.01
C ALA A 33 1.00 8.70 3.10
N VAL A 34 0.25 8.12 4.04
CA VAL A 34 -1.16 8.48 4.28
C VAL A 34 -1.28 9.90 4.83
N ALA A 35 -0.41 10.31 5.75
CA ALA A 35 -0.43 11.65 6.35
C ALA A 35 -0.10 12.76 5.34
N SER A 36 0.78 12.48 4.37
CA SER A 36 1.11 13.38 3.27
C SER A 36 0.09 13.35 2.12
N GLY A 37 -0.97 12.55 2.23
CA GLY A 37 -1.96 12.39 1.15
C GLY A 37 -1.40 11.74 -0.11
N PHE A 38 -0.31 10.95 0.03
CA PHE A 38 0.49 10.41 -1.08
C PHE A 38 1.03 11.50 -2.03
N ALA A 39 1.20 12.73 -1.53
CA ALA A 39 1.74 13.85 -2.30
C ALA A 39 3.25 13.64 -2.54
N GLY A 40 3.60 13.02 -3.66
CA GLY A 40 4.98 12.97 -4.19
C GLY A 40 5.80 11.75 -3.75
N VAL A 41 5.43 11.02 -2.69
CA VAL A 41 6.09 9.77 -2.30
C VAL A 41 5.09 8.62 -2.42
N ARG A 42 5.18 7.93 -3.54
CA ARG A 42 4.38 6.73 -3.86
C ARG A 42 5.14 5.45 -3.58
N GLU A 43 6.39 5.54 -3.18
CA GLU A 43 7.24 4.38 -2.98
C GLU A 43 7.26 3.98 -1.51
N LEU A 44 6.91 2.73 -1.25
CA LEU A 44 6.91 2.11 0.07
C LEU A 44 7.96 1.00 0.06
N ARG A 45 8.70 0.87 1.15
CA ARG A 45 9.60 -0.26 1.34
C ARG A 45 8.80 -1.44 1.83
N VAL A 46 8.98 -2.58 1.17
CA VAL A 46 8.37 -3.85 1.53
C VAL A 46 9.47 -4.80 1.96
N ARG A 47 9.34 -5.34 3.17
CA ARG A 47 10.20 -6.38 3.68
C ARG A 47 9.43 -7.69 3.72
N ALA A 48 9.92 -8.67 2.98
CA ALA A 48 9.36 -10.02 2.92
C ALA A 48 10.26 -10.97 3.70
N VAL A 49 9.77 -11.54 4.80
CA VAL A 49 10.51 -12.47 5.64
C VAL A 49 10.03 -13.89 5.38
N SER A 50 10.91 -14.73 4.86
CA SER A 50 10.65 -16.13 4.59
C SER A 50 10.52 -16.92 5.91
N PRO A 51 9.73 -18.01 5.95
CA PRO A 51 9.63 -18.88 7.12
C PRO A 51 10.98 -19.43 7.60
N ASP A 52 11.93 -19.60 6.68
CA ASP A 52 13.28 -20.12 6.94
C ASP A 52 14.26 -19.06 7.48
N GLY A 53 13.79 -17.83 7.71
CA GLY A 53 14.56 -16.73 8.29
C GLY A 53 15.30 -15.83 7.29
N GLY A 54 15.26 -16.15 6.00
CA GLY A 54 15.72 -15.24 4.94
C GLY A 54 14.80 -14.01 4.83
N SER A 55 15.33 -12.87 4.38
CA SER A 55 14.52 -11.70 4.08
C SER A 55 14.91 -11.04 2.77
N VAL A 56 13.90 -10.64 2.00
CA VAL A 56 14.04 -9.84 0.78
C VAL A 56 13.41 -8.48 1.03
N GLU A 57 14.10 -7.42 0.65
CA GLU A 57 13.59 -6.07 0.72
C GLU A 57 13.51 -5.48 -0.68
N PHE A 58 12.37 -4.88 -1.00
CA PHE A 58 12.15 -4.25 -2.29
C PHE A 58 11.27 -3.01 -2.14
N THR A 59 11.21 -2.21 -3.19
CA THR A 59 10.38 -1.00 -3.22
C THR A 59 9.13 -1.26 -4.04
N ALA A 60 7.96 -0.99 -3.47
CA ALA A 60 6.68 -1.06 -4.15
C ALA A 60 6.07 0.33 -4.33
N ILE A 61 5.38 0.53 -5.44
CA ILE A 61 4.67 1.77 -5.76
C ILE A 61 3.22 1.63 -5.28
N ALA A 62 2.82 2.44 -4.32
CA ALA A 62 1.43 2.66 -3.91
C ALA A 62 0.67 3.43 -5.00
N ARG A 63 -0.37 2.81 -5.53
CA ARG A 63 -1.20 3.34 -6.62
C ARG A 63 -2.44 4.07 -6.09
N ILE A 64 -2.19 5.05 -5.23
CA ILE A 64 -3.18 6.08 -4.88
C ILE A 64 -2.89 7.29 -5.77
N ASP A 65 -3.63 7.40 -6.86
CA ASP A 65 -3.32 8.29 -7.96
C ASP A 65 -3.92 9.68 -7.77
N THR A 66 -5.00 9.78 -7.00
CA THR A 66 -5.72 11.03 -6.75
C THR A 66 -5.86 11.35 -5.25
N PRO A 67 -5.96 12.63 -4.87
CA PRO A 67 -6.25 13.01 -3.48
C PRO A 67 -7.55 12.40 -2.94
N GLN A 68 -8.54 12.23 -3.82
CA GLN A 68 -9.85 11.68 -3.46
C GLN A 68 -9.77 10.18 -3.13
N GLU A 69 -8.94 9.42 -3.84
CA GLU A 69 -8.65 8.03 -3.48
C GLU A 69 -7.95 7.90 -2.13
N CYS A 70 -7.07 8.85 -1.78
CA CYS A 70 -6.45 8.89 -0.45
C CYS A 70 -7.51 9.05 0.65
N LEU A 71 -8.47 9.97 0.46
CA LEU A 71 -9.59 10.14 1.38
C LEU A 71 -10.40 8.85 1.51
N TYR A 72 -10.73 8.20 0.39
CA TYR A 72 -11.44 6.92 0.43
C TYR A 72 -10.64 5.86 1.20
N TYR A 73 -9.34 5.78 0.99
CA TYR A 73 -8.47 4.83 1.68
C TYR A 73 -8.44 5.09 3.19
N GLN A 74 -8.22 6.34 3.62
CA GLN A 74 -8.25 6.76 5.03
C GLN A 74 -9.58 6.43 5.72
N HIS A 75 -10.66 6.46 4.96
CA HIS A 75 -12.00 6.16 5.46
C HIS A 75 -12.37 4.67 5.39
N GLY A 76 -11.46 3.78 4.99
CA GLY A 76 -11.70 2.34 4.84
C GLY A 76 -12.51 1.98 3.59
N GLY A 77 -12.71 2.93 2.68
CA GLY A 77 -13.37 2.77 1.40
C GLY A 77 -14.41 3.85 1.09
N ILE A 78 -14.80 3.91 -0.19
CA ILE A 78 -15.76 4.89 -0.71
C ILE A 78 -17.13 4.85 -0.01
N LEU A 79 -17.70 3.67 0.24
CA LEU A 79 -19.02 3.55 0.88
C LEU A 79 -19.01 4.09 2.31
N ALA A 80 -17.96 3.77 3.07
CA ALA A 80 -17.79 4.28 4.43
C ALA A 80 -17.50 5.79 4.45
N TYR A 81 -16.83 6.32 3.43
CA TYR A 81 -16.67 7.77 3.26
C TYR A 81 -18.03 8.45 3.01
N VAL A 82 -18.79 7.98 2.02
CA VAL A 82 -20.08 8.57 1.63
C VAL A 82 -21.11 8.47 2.77
N LEU A 83 -21.22 7.32 3.43
CA LEU A 83 -22.16 7.14 4.54
C LEU A 83 -21.90 8.13 5.68
N ARG A 84 -20.62 8.39 6.00
CA ARG A 84 -20.25 9.39 7.02
C ARG A 84 -20.54 10.83 6.60
N GLN A 85 -20.58 11.12 5.31
CA GLN A 85 -21.02 12.44 4.81
C GLN A 85 -22.53 12.60 5.00
N LEU A 86 -23.31 11.58 4.61
CA LEU A 86 -24.77 11.58 4.76
C LEU A 86 -25.24 11.64 6.22
N LEU A 87 -24.47 11.13 7.17
CA LEU A 87 -24.77 11.21 8.61
C LEU A 87 -24.40 12.56 9.24
N LYS A 88 -23.63 13.40 8.54
CA LYS A 88 -23.26 14.75 8.97
C LYS A 88 -24.22 15.81 8.46
N GLU A 89 -25.04 15.46 7.47
CA GLU A 89 -26.25 16.20 7.06
C GLU A 89 -27.42 15.87 7.98
#